data_AF-A0A1V9E1Q5-F1
#
_entry.id   AF-A0A1V9E1Q5-F1
#
_cell.length_a   1.000
_cell.length_b   1.000
_cell.length_c   1.000
_cell.angle_alpha   90.00
_cell.angle_beta   90.00
_cell.angle_gamma   90.00
#
_symmetry.space_group_name_H-M   'P 1'
#
loop_
_entity.id
_entity.type
_entity.pdbx_description
1 polymer ?
#
loop_
_entity_poly.entity_id
_entity_poly.type
_entity_poly.pdbx_seq_one_letter_code
_entity_poly.pdbx_strand_id
1 'polypeptide(L)'
;MKKILLPILCSLALFACKPELMIAPSEPVKNLSGNWQIIKATRNGTDLTTRFDFSQFRIHFTDSSYTIDSLVPFIVSRNGKWAFDDPTYPFKLSFQATDSSAKTSPLQYPVTEGQRNLIITFSPGCSLNTYQYTLQKAN
;
A
#
# COMPACT_ATOMS: atom_id res chain seq x y z
N MET A 1 26.83 13.25 -63.77
CA MET A 1 26.64 14.23 -62.66
C MET A 1 25.25 13.96 -62.07
N LYS A 2 25.08 12.98 -61.16
CA LYS A 2 25.03 13.18 -59.69
C LYS A 2 24.37 14.52 -59.34
N LYS A 3 23.05 14.56 -59.07
CA LYS A 3 22.42 15.59 -58.20
C LYS A 3 20.88 15.57 -58.03
N ILE A 4 20.11 14.54 -58.43
CA ILE A 4 18.63 14.63 -58.30
C ILE A 4 17.98 13.56 -57.41
N LEU A 5 18.69 12.53 -56.94
CA LEU A 5 18.08 11.46 -56.12
C LEU A 5 17.98 11.72 -54.60
N LEU A 6 18.52 12.84 -54.09
CA LEU A 6 18.60 13.10 -52.65
C LEU A 6 17.35 13.71 -51.97
N PRO A 7 16.46 14.50 -52.63
CA PRO A 7 15.38 15.17 -51.91
C PRO A 7 14.16 14.27 -51.65
N ILE A 8 14.02 13.14 -52.33
CA ILE A 8 12.85 12.24 -52.20
C ILE A 8 12.96 11.33 -50.96
N LEU A 9 14.19 11.01 -50.53
CA LEU A 9 14.42 10.16 -49.36
C LEU A 9 14.19 10.91 -48.04
N CYS A 10 14.27 12.25 -48.06
CA CYS A 10 14.17 13.08 -46.85
C CYS A 10 12.71 13.41 -46.46
N SER A 11 11.77 13.35 -47.41
CA SER A 11 10.34 13.66 -47.19
C SER A 11 9.54 12.51 -46.57
N LEU A 12 10.08 11.29 -46.55
CA LEU A 12 9.43 10.11 -45.92
C LEU A 12 9.63 10.05 -44.39
N ALA A 13 10.52 10.85 -43.82
CA ALA A 13 10.80 10.85 -42.38
C ALA A 13 9.76 11.62 -41.54
N LEU A 14 8.89 12.44 -42.17
CA LEU A 14 7.95 13.31 -41.46
C LEU A 14 6.63 12.63 -41.05
N PHE A 15 6.37 11.39 -41.48
CA PHE A 15 5.15 10.64 -41.14
C PHE A 15 5.36 9.53 -40.09
N ALA A 16 6.57 9.39 -39.53
CA ALA A 16 6.89 8.30 -38.61
C ALA A 16 6.40 8.53 -37.16
N CYS A 17 5.90 9.72 -36.82
CA CYS A 17 5.37 10.00 -35.49
C CYS A 17 3.88 9.65 -35.41
N LYS A 18 3.56 8.36 -35.26
CA LYS A 18 2.22 7.95 -34.82
C LYS A 18 2.14 8.16 -33.30
N PRO A 19 1.27 9.04 -32.79
CA PRO A 19 1.03 9.10 -31.36
C PRO A 19 0.41 7.76 -30.94
N GLU A 20 1.18 6.97 -30.20
CA GLU A 20 0.67 5.76 -29.57
C GLU A 20 -0.28 6.20 -28.46
N LEU A 21 -1.52 5.75 -28.54
CA LEU A 21 -2.55 6.09 -27.57
C LEU A 21 -2.25 5.30 -26.30
N MET A 22 -1.49 5.91 -25.38
CA MET A 22 -1.23 5.33 -24.08
C MET A 22 -2.53 5.35 -23.28
N ILE A 23 -3.28 4.25 -23.33
CA ILE A 23 -4.36 4.02 -22.39
C ILE A 23 -3.69 3.86 -21.03
N ALA A 24 -3.83 4.87 -20.17
CA ALA A 24 -3.35 4.78 -18.80
C ALA A 24 -4.01 3.54 -18.16
N PRO A 25 -3.22 2.60 -17.59
CA PRO A 25 -3.78 1.47 -16.88
C PRO A 25 -4.68 1.99 -15.76
N SER A 26 -5.93 1.52 -15.71
CA SER A 26 -6.83 1.84 -14.60
C SER A 26 -6.33 1.11 -13.35
N GLU A 27 -5.97 1.88 -12.30
CA GLU A 27 -5.58 1.28 -11.02
C GLU A 27 -6.83 0.66 -10.35
N PRO A 28 -6.75 -0.61 -9.91
CA PRO A 28 -7.86 -1.24 -9.23
C PRO A 28 -8.10 -0.59 -7.86
N VAL A 29 -9.38 -0.42 -7.50
CA VAL A 29 -9.78 0.09 -6.18
C VAL A 29 -9.24 -0.82 -5.08
N LYS A 30 -8.54 -0.23 -4.11
CA LYS A 30 -7.98 -0.98 -2.98
C LYS A 30 -9.09 -1.34 -1.99
N ASN A 31 -9.37 -2.63 -1.83
CA ASN A 31 -10.40 -3.14 -0.91
C ASN A 31 -9.76 -3.73 0.35
N LEU A 32 -9.94 -3.06 1.50
CA LEU A 32 -9.45 -3.53 2.81
C LEU A 32 -10.43 -4.42 3.57
N SER A 33 -11.69 -4.53 3.15
CA SER A 33 -12.73 -5.21 3.94
C SER A 33 -12.37 -6.67 4.25
N GLY A 34 -12.65 -7.06 5.49
CA GLY A 34 -12.40 -8.42 6.01
C GLY A 34 -11.42 -8.45 7.17
N ASN A 35 -11.08 -9.67 7.58
CA ASN A 35 -10.16 -9.94 8.68
C ASN A 35 -8.72 -10.01 8.19
N TRP A 36 -7.80 -9.39 8.91
CA TRP A 36 -6.38 -9.42 8.59
C TRP A 36 -5.56 -9.86 9.80
N GLN A 37 -4.51 -10.62 9.54
CA GLN A 37 -3.56 -11.13 10.51
C GLN A 37 -2.14 -10.70 10.16
N ILE A 38 -1.28 -10.54 11.16
CA ILE A 38 0.14 -10.23 10.95
C ILE A 38 0.86 -11.52 10.59
N ILE A 39 1.55 -11.52 9.44
CA ILE A 39 2.38 -12.64 8.98
C ILE A 39 3.88 -12.35 9.11
N LYS A 40 4.25 -11.07 9.22
CA LYS A 40 5.64 -10.64 9.40
C LYS A 40 5.70 -9.35 10.21
N ALA A 41 6.65 -9.26 11.11
CA ALA A 41 6.91 -8.08 11.92
C ALA A 41 8.40 -7.75 11.94
N THR A 42 8.75 -6.49 11.72
CA THR A 42 10.11 -5.99 11.84
C THR A 42 10.18 -4.73 12.69
N ARG A 43 11.31 -4.50 13.35
CA ARG A 43 11.63 -3.26 14.06
C ARG A 43 13.02 -2.78 13.65
N ASN A 44 13.10 -1.59 13.06
CA ASN A 44 14.35 -1.04 12.51
C ASN A 44 15.05 -2.06 11.58
N GLY A 45 14.27 -2.77 10.76
CA GLY A 45 14.76 -3.83 9.86
C GLY A 45 15.08 -5.17 10.52
N THR A 46 15.13 -5.26 11.87
CA THR A 46 15.32 -6.53 12.58
C THR A 46 14.03 -7.33 12.58
N ASP A 47 14.09 -8.60 12.17
CA ASP A 47 12.94 -9.50 12.17
C ASP A 47 12.52 -9.89 13.60
N LEU A 48 11.24 -9.67 13.90
CA LEU A 48 10.60 -9.98 15.17
C LEU A 48 9.58 -11.11 15.05
N THR A 49 9.32 -11.62 13.85
CA THR A 49 8.20 -12.52 13.52
C THR A 49 8.20 -13.78 14.38
N THR A 50 9.37 -14.33 14.67
CA THR A 50 9.52 -15.55 15.50
C THR A 50 9.77 -15.24 16.98
N ARG A 51 9.92 -13.96 17.34
CA ARG A 51 10.22 -13.53 18.72
C ARG A 51 8.97 -13.28 19.56
N PHE A 52 7.84 -13.06 18.91
CA PHE A 52 6.55 -12.79 19.55
C PHE A 52 5.45 -13.62 18.88
N ASP A 53 4.42 -13.94 19.64
CA ASP A 53 3.24 -14.61 19.11
C ASP A 53 2.24 -13.58 18.56
N PHE A 54 2.13 -13.52 17.23
CA PHE A 54 1.14 -12.69 16.53
C PHE A 54 -0.11 -13.48 16.10
N SER A 55 -0.18 -14.79 16.40
CA SER A 55 -1.22 -15.69 15.90
C SER A 55 -2.64 -15.25 16.28
N GLN A 56 -2.78 -14.60 17.43
CA GLN A 56 -4.04 -14.11 17.98
C GLN A 56 -4.43 -12.72 17.45
N PHE A 57 -3.52 -11.99 16.80
CA PHE A 57 -3.83 -10.65 16.33
C PHE A 57 -4.79 -10.70 15.14
N ARG A 58 -5.91 -9.99 15.27
CA ARG A 58 -6.84 -9.71 14.19
C ARG A 58 -7.18 -8.23 14.16
N ILE A 59 -7.17 -7.67 12.96
CA ILE A 59 -7.83 -6.42 12.65
C ILE A 59 -8.91 -6.68 11.61
N HIS A 60 -10.14 -6.32 11.93
CA HIS A 60 -11.28 -6.48 11.05
C HIS A 60 -11.65 -5.11 10.48
N PHE A 61 -11.59 -4.96 9.16
CA PHE A 61 -12.01 -3.74 8.45
C PHE A 61 -13.42 -3.91 7.89
N THR A 62 -14.26 -2.91 8.14
CA THR A 62 -15.52 -2.65 7.45
C THR A 62 -15.41 -1.38 6.62
N ASP A 63 -16.49 -0.91 5.99
CA ASP A 63 -16.49 0.19 5.01
C ASP A 63 -15.75 1.47 5.46
N SER A 64 -15.83 1.83 6.74
CA SER A 64 -15.15 3.02 7.29
C SER A 64 -14.60 2.83 8.70
N SER A 65 -14.70 1.62 9.25
CA SER A 65 -14.36 1.32 10.64
C SER A 65 -13.50 0.07 10.75
N TYR A 66 -12.79 -0.05 11.86
CA TYR A 66 -12.01 -1.23 12.17
C TYR A 66 -12.17 -1.64 13.65
N THR A 67 -12.03 -2.93 13.91
CA THR A 67 -11.90 -3.49 15.27
C THR A 67 -10.59 -4.26 15.41
N ILE A 68 -10.00 -4.24 16.62
CA ILE A 68 -8.76 -4.94 16.94
C ILE A 68 -9.03 -5.89 18.10
N ASP A 69 -8.72 -7.17 17.92
CA ASP A 69 -9.06 -8.22 18.89
C ASP A 69 -7.92 -8.53 19.88
N SER A 70 -6.69 -8.10 19.58
CA SER A 70 -5.51 -8.37 20.42
C SER A 70 -4.58 -7.15 20.55
N LEU A 71 -4.04 -6.94 21.75
CA LEU A 71 -3.23 -5.78 22.13
C LEU A 71 -1.74 -5.94 21.79
N VAL A 72 -1.41 -6.43 20.60
CA VAL A 72 -0.02 -6.29 20.11
C VAL A 72 0.25 -4.79 19.82
N PRO A 73 1.49 -4.31 19.96
CA PRO A 73 1.81 -2.93 19.59
C PRO A 73 1.42 -2.67 18.13
N PHE A 74 0.48 -1.76 17.91
CA PHE A 74 -0.03 -1.39 16.59
C PHE A 74 -0.10 0.14 16.47
N ILE A 75 -0.31 0.67 15.26
CA ILE A 75 -0.34 2.14 15.03
C ILE A 75 -1.39 2.86 15.91
N VAL A 76 -2.44 2.13 16.28
CA VAL A 76 -3.52 2.53 17.18
C VAL A 76 -3.83 1.36 18.12
N SER A 77 -4.24 1.66 19.36
CA SER A 77 -4.47 0.65 20.40
C SER A 77 -5.94 0.33 20.66
N ARG A 78 -6.86 1.00 19.97
CA ARG A 78 -8.30 0.84 20.12
C ARG A 78 -9.00 0.85 18.77
N ASN A 79 -10.22 0.33 18.76
CA ASN A 79 -11.15 0.38 17.63
C ASN A 79 -11.37 1.83 17.18
N GLY A 80 -11.81 1.98 15.93
CA GLY A 80 -11.96 3.30 15.38
C GLY A 80 -12.35 3.32 13.92
N LYS A 81 -12.05 4.45 13.27
CA LYS A 81 -12.31 4.69 11.85
C LYS A 81 -11.03 4.63 11.05
N TRP A 82 -11.13 4.20 9.81
CA TRP A 82 -10.01 4.29 8.87
C TRP A 82 -10.42 5.05 7.62
N ALA A 83 -9.43 5.63 6.95
CA ALA A 83 -9.63 6.31 5.68
C ALA A 83 -8.36 6.28 4.85
N PHE A 84 -8.56 6.19 3.54
CA PHE A 84 -7.53 6.52 2.57
C PHE A 84 -7.37 8.03 2.42
N ASP A 85 -6.20 8.47 2.00
CA ASP A 85 -5.94 9.88 1.65
C ASP A 85 -6.58 10.28 0.31
N ASP A 86 -6.64 9.34 -0.64
CA ASP A 86 -7.34 9.51 -1.92
C ASP A 86 -8.20 8.26 -2.21
N PRO A 87 -9.47 8.40 -2.64
CA PRO A 87 -10.35 7.26 -2.90
C PRO A 87 -9.93 6.42 -4.13
N THR A 88 -9.17 6.99 -5.06
CA THR A 88 -8.79 6.36 -6.34
C THR A 88 -7.33 5.92 -6.31
N TYR A 89 -6.43 6.78 -5.84
CA TYR A 89 -4.98 6.57 -5.86
C TYR A 89 -4.36 6.75 -4.45
N PRO A 90 -4.75 5.92 -3.47
CA PRO A 90 -4.27 6.13 -2.11
C PRO A 90 -2.80 5.79 -1.94
N PHE A 91 -2.09 6.68 -1.26
CA PHE A 91 -0.70 6.54 -0.83
C PHE A 91 -0.57 6.41 0.68
N LYS A 92 -1.63 6.70 1.44
CA LYS A 92 -1.64 6.68 2.89
C LYS A 92 -2.92 6.05 3.43
N LEU A 93 -2.77 5.35 4.55
CA LEU A 93 -3.88 4.82 5.34
C LEU A 93 -3.87 5.51 6.71
N SER A 94 -4.98 6.16 7.03
CA SER A 94 -5.19 6.83 8.30
C SER A 94 -6.07 5.99 9.22
N PHE A 95 -5.68 5.92 10.49
CA PHE A 95 -6.41 5.26 11.56
C PHE A 95 -6.75 6.28 12.63
N GLN A 96 -8.03 6.42 12.97
CA GLN A 96 -8.52 7.27 14.02
C GLN A 96 -9.20 6.43 15.09
N ALA A 97 -8.44 6.10 16.15
CA ALA A 97 -9.00 5.48 17.34
C ALA A 97 -9.98 6.42 18.04
N THR A 98 -10.96 5.86 18.74
CA THR A 98 -11.89 6.64 19.57
C THR A 98 -11.12 7.54 20.55
N ASP A 99 -11.49 8.81 20.59
CA ASP A 99 -10.89 9.87 21.42
C ASP A 99 -9.40 10.12 21.15
N SER A 100 -8.94 9.90 19.92
CA SER A 100 -7.55 10.17 19.53
C SER A 100 -7.45 10.92 18.20
N SER A 101 -6.31 11.59 18.02
CA SER A 101 -5.90 12.13 16.72
C SER A 101 -5.65 11.00 15.74
N ALA A 102 -5.98 11.20 14.46
CA ALA A 102 -5.63 10.25 13.42
C ALA A 102 -4.11 10.01 13.36
N LYS A 103 -3.72 8.76 13.13
CA LYS A 103 -2.35 8.31 12.86
C LYS A 103 -2.29 7.74 11.46
N THR A 104 -1.23 8.04 10.73
CA THR A 104 -1.15 7.71 9.30
C THR A 104 0.08 6.85 9.03
N SER A 105 -0.09 5.84 8.19
CA SER A 105 0.98 5.03 7.62
C SER A 105 1.02 5.24 6.11
N PRO A 106 2.20 5.23 5.48
CA PRO A 106 2.29 4.94 4.04
C PRO A 106 1.53 3.64 3.73
N LEU A 107 0.77 3.64 2.64
CA LEU A 107 0.03 2.48 2.18
C LEU A 107 0.89 1.68 1.21
N GLN A 108 1.22 0.47 1.60
CA GLN A 108 1.85 -0.51 0.74
C GLN A 108 0.91 -1.70 0.59
N TYR A 109 0.47 -1.96 -0.65
CA TYR A 109 -0.56 -2.95 -0.96
C TYR A 109 -0.13 -3.99 -2.02
N PRO A 110 1.07 -4.62 -1.91
CA PRO A 110 1.60 -5.50 -2.94
C PRO A 110 0.88 -6.86 -2.99
N VAL A 111 0.99 -7.55 -4.13
CA VAL A 111 0.73 -8.99 -4.21
C VAL A 111 2.07 -9.71 -4.04
N THR A 112 2.12 -10.68 -3.15
CA THR A 112 3.29 -11.56 -2.97
C THR A 112 2.78 -12.99 -2.95
N GLU A 113 3.34 -13.84 -3.82
CA GLU A 113 2.94 -15.25 -3.93
C GLU A 113 1.42 -15.45 -4.17
N GLY A 114 0.82 -14.55 -4.96
CA GLY A 114 -0.61 -14.58 -5.26
C GLY A 114 -1.52 -14.08 -4.14
N GLN A 115 -0.97 -13.72 -2.97
CA GLN A 115 -1.73 -13.20 -1.84
C GLN A 115 -1.57 -11.68 -1.72
N ARG A 116 -2.66 -11.01 -1.36
CA ARG A 116 -2.65 -9.56 -1.12
C ARG A 116 -2.10 -9.28 0.28
N ASN A 117 -1.08 -8.42 0.32
CA ASN A 117 -0.47 -7.96 1.56
C ASN A 117 -0.85 -6.51 1.83
N LEU A 118 -1.09 -6.19 3.09
CA LEU A 118 -1.18 -4.82 3.61
C LEU A 118 0.04 -4.58 4.50
N ILE A 119 0.92 -3.67 4.10
CA ILE A 119 2.11 -3.34 4.89
C ILE A 119 1.91 -1.97 5.53
N ILE A 120 2.04 -1.94 6.86
CA ILE A 120 1.86 -0.75 7.70
C ILE A 120 3.15 -0.47 8.44
N THR A 121 3.59 0.78 8.39
CA THR A 121 4.81 1.27 9.04
C THR A 121 4.45 2.36 10.05
N PHE A 122 4.92 2.21 11.28
CA PHE A 122 4.55 3.12 12.38
C PHE A 122 5.63 3.17 13.47
N SER A 123 5.60 4.25 14.26
CA SER A 123 6.45 4.44 15.44
C SER A 123 5.56 4.71 16.66
N PRO A 124 5.45 3.77 17.62
CA PRO A 124 4.61 3.95 18.80
C PRO A 124 5.29 4.89 19.79
N GLY A 125 5.08 6.20 19.63
CA GLY A 125 5.44 7.23 20.61
C GLY A 125 6.92 7.63 20.69
N CYS A 126 7.84 6.92 20.02
CA CYS A 126 9.26 7.27 19.94
C CYS A 126 9.77 7.11 18.51
N SER A 127 10.40 8.12 17.94
CA SER A 127 10.91 8.14 16.56
C SER A 127 12.11 7.21 16.32
N LEU A 128 12.77 6.72 17.38
CA LEU A 128 13.93 5.82 17.29
C LEU A 128 13.55 4.39 16.90
N ASN A 129 12.28 4.01 17.07
CA ASN A 129 11.79 2.69 16.73
C ASN A 129 10.71 2.79 15.65
N THR A 130 11.01 2.24 14.49
CA THR A 130 10.06 2.07 13.39
C THR A 130 9.70 0.60 13.27
N TYR A 131 8.42 0.30 13.43
CA TYR A 131 7.85 -1.01 13.23
C TYR A 131 7.26 -1.08 11.83
N GLN A 132 7.40 -2.23 11.18
CA GLN A 132 6.72 -2.53 9.94
C GLN A 132 6.08 -3.91 10.05
N TYR A 133 4.76 -3.96 9.90
CA TYR A 133 3.99 -5.19 9.89
C TYR A 133 3.47 -5.47 8.49
N THR A 134 3.61 -6.72 8.05
CA THR A 134 2.95 -7.25 6.87
C THR A 134 1.74 -8.04 7.32
N LEU A 135 0.57 -7.64 6.85
CA LEU A 135 -0.69 -8.31 7.11
C LEU A 135 -1.20 -9.01 5.86
N GLN A 136 -1.88 -10.12 6.06
CA GLN A 136 -2.63 -10.85 5.03
C GLN A 136 -4.06 -11.07 5.50
N LYS A 137 -4.98 -11.26 4.56
CA LYS A 137 -6.34 -11.67 4.92
C LYS A 137 -6.29 -13.00 5.68
N ALA A 138 -6.98 -13.06 6.81
CA ALA A 138 -7.24 -14.30 7.52
C ALA A 138 -8.41 -15.01 6.82
N ASN A 139 -8.27 -16.31 6.60
CA ASN A 139 -9.34 -17.17 6.07
C ASN A 139 -10.46 -17.35 7.09
#